data_AF-A0A6C2TWH2-F1
#
_entry.id   AF-A0A6C2TWH2-F1
#
_cell.length_a   1.000
_cell.length_b   1.000
_cell.length_c   1.000
_cell.angle_alpha   90.00
_cell.angle_beta   90.00
_cell.angle_gamma   90.00
#
_symmetry.space_group_name_H-M   'P 1'
#
loop_
_entity.id
_entity.type
_entity.pdbx_description
1 polymer ?
#
loop_
_entity_poly.entity_id
_entity_poly.type
_entity_poly.pdbx_seq_one_letter_code
_entity_poly.pdbx_strand_id
1 'polypeptide(L)'
;MIDLPQEQLETVRRILSGHVHGAEIRVFGSRVQGNAKPWSDLDLVIIGNKKLELGALGDLREAFEESDLPIRIDVLDWHSISSEFRKVIQARFELL
;
A
#
# COMPACT_ATOMS: atom_id res chain seq x y z
N MET A 1 9.82 3.38 -10.01
CA MET A 1 9.26 4.72 -9.76
C MET A 1 7.76 4.61 -9.54
N ILE A 2 7.23 5.22 -8.47
CA ILE A 2 5.80 5.25 -8.16
C ILE A 2 5.22 6.55 -8.74
N ASP A 3 4.17 6.44 -9.55
CA ASP A 3 3.44 7.55 -10.16
C ASP A 3 2.51 8.22 -9.13
N LEU A 4 3.11 8.98 -8.20
CA LEU A 4 2.41 9.75 -7.19
C LEU A 4 3.24 10.98 -6.78
N PRO A 5 2.64 12.15 -6.54
CA PRO A 5 3.35 13.31 -6.02
C PRO A 5 4.10 13.03 -4.71
N GLN A 6 5.26 13.63 -4.53
CA GLN A 6 6.13 13.40 -3.37
C GLN A 6 5.42 13.71 -2.04
N GLU A 7 4.65 14.78 -1.96
CA GLU A 7 3.87 15.16 -0.77
C GLU A 7 2.83 14.09 -0.38
N GLN A 8 2.21 13.46 -1.37
CA GLN A 8 1.26 12.37 -1.14
C GLN A 8 2.00 11.12 -0.67
N LEU A 9 3.16 10.80 -1.27
CA LEU A 9 4.02 9.70 -0.79
C LEU A 9 4.47 9.91 0.66
N GLU A 10 4.81 11.14 1.04
CA GLU A 10 5.18 11.48 2.42
C GLU A 10 4.02 11.29 3.39
N THR A 11 2.80 11.67 2.99
CA THR A 11 1.59 11.39 3.77
C THR A 11 1.35 9.90 3.93
N VAL A 12 1.50 9.11 2.85
CA VAL A 12 1.36 7.66 2.91
C VAL A 12 2.39 7.04 3.85
N ARG A 13 3.67 7.43 3.75
CA ARG A 13 4.74 6.96 4.63
C ARG A 13 4.47 7.29 6.09
N ARG A 14 4.01 8.51 6.37
CA ARG A 14 3.66 8.96 7.72
C ARG A 14 2.57 8.09 8.33
N ILE A 15 1.47 7.86 7.60
CA ILE A 15 0.36 7.01 8.07
C ILE A 15 0.85 5.58 8.33
N LEU A 16 1.57 4.98 7.38
CA LEU A 16 2.11 3.62 7.54
C LEU A 16 3.06 3.50 8.74
N SER A 17 3.91 4.51 8.95
CA SER A 17 4.86 4.52 10.06
C SER A 17 4.19 4.52 11.43
N GLY A 18 2.94 4.97 11.56
CA GLY A 18 2.20 4.93 12.82
C GLY A 18 1.51 3.59 13.12
N HIS A 19 1.39 2.70 12.13
CA HIS A 19 0.60 1.47 12.25
C HIS A 19 1.42 0.20 12.07
N VAL A 20 2.37 0.19 11.13
CA VAL A 20 3.10 -1.03 10.70
C VAL A 20 4.61 -0.84 10.74
N HIS A 21 5.12 -0.58 11.94
CA HIS A 21 6.54 -0.38 12.19
C HIS A 21 7.39 -1.59 11.76
N GLY A 22 8.42 -1.34 10.94
CA GLY A 22 9.39 -2.36 10.53
C GLY A 22 8.87 -3.37 9.51
N ALA A 23 7.66 -3.19 8.98
CA ALA A 23 7.18 -3.98 7.84
C ALA A 23 7.77 -3.45 6.53
N GLU A 24 8.06 -4.36 5.60
CA GLU A 24 8.38 -3.98 4.22
C GLU A 24 7.07 -3.62 3.50
N ILE A 25 7.06 -2.47 2.83
CA ILE A 25 5.91 -1.99 2.08
C ILE A 25 6.25 -2.01 0.60
N ARG A 26 5.42 -2.70 -0.18
CA ARG A 26 5.54 -2.72 -1.63
C ARG A 26 4.34 -2.06 -2.27
N VAL A 27 4.61 -1.17 -3.21
CA VAL A 27 3.61 -0.61 -4.10
C VAL A 27 3.54 -1.47 -5.35
N PHE A 28 2.35 -1.77 -5.82
CA PHE A 28 2.15 -2.48 -7.08
C PHE A 28 1.02 -1.84 -7.88
N GLY A 29 0.56 -2.54 -8.92
CA GLY A 29 -0.60 -2.09 -9.70
C GLY A 29 -0.30 -0.88 -10.58
N SER A 30 -1.33 -0.07 -10.82
CA SER A 30 -1.33 0.85 -11.97
C SER A 30 -0.28 1.96 -11.89
N ARG A 31 -0.04 2.46 -10.66
CA ARG A 31 0.93 3.52 -10.36
C ARG A 31 2.39 3.06 -10.42
N VAL A 32 2.64 1.77 -10.53
CA VAL A 32 3.98 1.21 -10.83
C VAL A 32 4.08 0.76 -12.29
N GLN A 33 2.96 0.36 -12.88
CA GLN A 33 2.91 -0.17 -14.24
C GLN A 33 2.94 0.90 -15.33
N GLY A 34 2.62 2.15 -15.00
CA GLY A 34 2.63 3.30 -15.92
C GLY A 34 1.32 3.46 -16.69
N ASN A 35 0.23 2.87 -16.18
CA ASN A 35 -1.12 2.96 -16.73
C ASN A 35 -2.11 3.59 -15.73
N ALA A 36 -1.60 4.24 -14.68
CA ALA A 36 -2.42 4.95 -13.72
C ALA A 36 -3.13 6.15 -14.37
N LYS A 37 -4.37 6.36 -13.96
CA LYS A 37 -5.13 7.57 -14.22
C LYS A 37 -5.02 8.49 -13.00
N PRO A 38 -5.33 9.78 -13.11
CA PRO A 38 -5.27 10.70 -11.98
C PRO A 38 -6.06 10.20 -10.74
N TRP A 39 -7.21 9.56 -10.98
CA TRP A 39 -8.09 8.99 -9.96
C TRP A 39 -7.84 7.51 -9.64
N SER A 40 -6.80 6.90 -10.20
CA SER A 40 -6.41 5.53 -9.83
C SER A 40 -6.05 5.48 -8.36
N ASP A 41 -6.34 4.35 -7.73
CA ASP A 41 -5.86 4.03 -6.38
C ASP A 41 -4.33 3.84 -6.35
N LEU A 42 -3.79 3.79 -5.13
CA LEU A 42 -2.46 3.30 -4.84
C LEU A 42 -2.56 1.93 -4.17
N ASP A 43 -2.12 0.89 -4.88
CA ASP A 43 -2.11 -0.48 -4.37
C ASP A 43 -0.85 -0.74 -3.53
N LEU A 44 -1.04 -1.09 -2.27
CA LEU A 44 0.02 -1.38 -1.30
C LEU A 44 -0.14 -2.79 -0.72
N VAL A 45 0.98 -3.48 -0.52
CA VAL A 45 1.02 -4.71 0.29
C VAL A 45 2.02 -4.58 1.42
N ILE A 46 1.60 -5.00 2.61
CA ILE A 46 2.37 -4.99 3.84
C ILE A 46 2.95 -6.37 4.05
N ILE A 47 4.29 -6.44 4.07
CA ILE A 47 5.04 -7.68 4.29
C ILE A 47 5.63 -7.61 5.70
N GLY A 48 4.83 -8.01 6.67
CA GLY A 48 5.26 -8.23 8.05
C GLY A 48 5.75 -9.66 8.28
N ASN A 49 6.25 -9.93 9.49
CA ASN A 49 6.66 -11.29 9.91
C ASN A 49 5.48 -12.26 10.04
N LYS A 50 4.30 -11.74 10.37
CA LYS A 50 3.05 -12.49 10.54
C LYS A 50 1.88 -11.75 9.91
N LYS A 51 0.76 -12.46 9.77
CA LYS A 51 -0.54 -11.89 9.39
C LYS A 51 -0.88 -10.68 10.27
N LEU A 52 -1.36 -9.61 9.66
CA LEU A 52 -1.85 -8.45 10.40
C LEU A 52 -3.09 -8.85 11.20
N GLU A 53 -3.18 -8.34 12.43
CA GLU A 53 -4.41 -8.44 13.20
C GLU A 53 -5.52 -7.68 12.45
N LEU A 54 -6.76 -8.20 12.49
CA LEU A 54 -7.88 -7.61 11.75
C LEU A 54 -8.11 -6.12 12.09
N GLY A 55 -7.95 -5.77 13.38
CA GLY A 55 -8.04 -4.38 13.84
C GLY A 55 -6.99 -3.48 13.18
N ALA A 56 -5.74 -3.92 13.12
CA ALA A 56 -4.65 -3.11 12.57
C ALA A 56 -4.84 -2.77 11.08
N LEU A 57 -5.38 -3.69 10.28
CA LEU A 57 -5.70 -3.42 8.88
C LEU A 57 -6.92 -2.48 8.74
N GLY A 58 -7.89 -2.59 9.66
CA GLY A 58 -9.03 -1.68 9.75
C GLY A 58 -8.60 -0.25 10.09
N ASP A 59 -7.86 -0.09 11.18
CA ASP A 59 -7.33 1.19 11.67
C ASP A 59 -6.51 1.89 10.58
N LEU A 60 -5.67 1.13 9.87
CA LEU A 60 -4.86 1.67 8.78
C LEU A 60 -5.70 2.15 7.59
N ARG A 61 -6.78 1.43 7.25
CA ARG A 61 -7.70 1.84 6.18
C ARG A 61 -8.47 3.10 6.58
N GLU A 62 -8.96 3.16 7.81
CA GLU A 62 -9.62 4.34 8.36
C GLU A 62 -8.68 5.55 8.35
N ALA A 63 -7.43 5.40 8.79
CA ALA A 63 -6.43 6.47 8.76
C ALA A 63 -6.13 7.00 7.34
N PHE A 64 -6.24 6.16 6.31
CA PHE A 64 -6.14 6.61 4.92
C PHE A 64 -7.40 7.31 4.44
N GLU A 65 -8.59 6.82 4.81
CA GLU A 65 -9.87 7.43 4.48
C GLU A 65 -10.06 8.81 5.14
N GLU A 66 -9.52 9.02 6.34
CA GLU A 66 -9.54 10.30 7.05
C GLU A 66 -8.44 11.28 6.58
N SER A 67 -7.54 10.86 5.68
CA SER A 67 -6.44 11.70 5.20
C SER A 67 -6.85 12.63 4.06
N ASP A 68 -6.08 13.69 3.85
CA ASP A 68 -6.27 14.64 2.73
C ASP A 68 -5.80 14.09 1.36
N LEU A 69 -5.52 12.78 1.25
CA LEU A 69 -5.09 12.18 0.00
C LEU A 69 -6.25 12.22 -1.02
N PRO A 70 -6.02 12.75 -2.24
CA PRO A 70 -7.08 12.88 -3.25
C PRO A 70 -7.41 11.55 -3.96
N ILE A 71 -6.84 10.44 -3.49
CA ILE A 71 -6.97 9.11 -4.08
C ILE A 71 -7.18 8.08 -2.98
N ARG A 72 -7.82 6.97 -3.34
CA ARG A 72 -7.95 5.82 -2.45
C ARG A 72 -6.61 5.09 -2.34
N ILE A 73 -6.32 4.60 -1.14
CA ILE A 73 -5.20 3.70 -0.90
C ILE A 73 -5.77 2.30 -0.64
N ASP A 74 -5.43 1.32 -1.47
CA ASP A 74 -5.79 -0.08 -1.21
C ASP A 74 -4.63 -0.79 -0.51
N VAL A 75 -4.94 -1.42 0.61
CA VAL A 75 -3.95 -2.04 1.50
C VAL A 75 -4.28 -3.51 1.68
N LEU A 76 -3.29 -4.33 1.34
CA LEU A 76 -3.32 -5.78 1.49
C LEU A 76 -2.29 -6.25 2.51
N ASP A 77 -2.63 -7.30 3.23
CA ASP A 77 -1.68 -8.06 4.04
C ASP A 77 -1.11 -9.22 3.20
N TRP A 78 0.22 -9.28 3.10
CA TRP A 78 0.94 -10.32 2.36
C TRP A 78 0.53 -11.73 2.78
N HIS A 79 0.30 -11.95 4.07
CA HIS A 79 -0.06 -13.26 4.61
C HIS A 79 -1.51 -13.64 4.31
N SER A 80 -2.34 -12.67 3.95
CA SER A 80 -3.76 -12.84 3.67
C SER A 80 -4.08 -13.09 2.19
N ILE A 81 -3.14 -12.79 1.28
CA ILE A 81 -3.29 -13.00 -0.16
C ILE A 81 -2.78 -14.37 -0.61
N SER A 82 -3.32 -14.89 -1.72
CA SER A 82 -2.95 -16.18 -2.30
C SER A 82 -1.51 -16.20 -2.84
N SER A 83 -0.94 -17.40 -2.95
CA SER A 83 0.43 -17.58 -3.46
C SER A 83 0.59 -17.12 -4.91
N GLU A 84 -0.46 -17.26 -5.70
CA GLU A 84 -0.58 -16.85 -7.08
C GLU A 84 -0.55 -15.33 -7.18
N PHE A 85 -1.29 -14.65 -6.31
CA PHE A 85 -1.31 -13.19 -6.28
C PHE A 85 0.01 -12.60 -5.79
N ARG A 86 0.68 -13.26 -4.83
CA ARG A 86 2.05 -12.91 -4.43
C ARG A 86 3.03 -12.93 -5.60
N LYS A 87 2.92 -13.93 -6.51
CA LYS A 87 3.76 -14.00 -7.72
C LYS A 87 3.48 -12.83 -8.67
N VAL A 88 2.22 -12.43 -8.82
CA VAL A 88 1.84 -11.27 -9.63
C VAL A 88 2.47 -9.99 -9.10
N ILE A 89 2.41 -9.77 -7.77
CA ILE A 89 3.04 -8.60 -7.14
C ILE A 89 4.56 -8.66 -7.28
N GLN A 90 5.17 -9.82 -7.04
CA GLN A 90 6.63 -10.02 -7.17
C GLN A 90 7.15 -9.77 -8.59
N ALA A 91 6.33 -9.98 -9.62
CA ALA A 91 6.72 -9.72 -10.99
C ALA A 91 7.01 -8.23 -11.24
N ARG A 92 6.28 -7.32 -10.56
CA ARG A 92 6.48 -5.89 -10.69
C ARG A 92 5.93 -5.12 -9.49
N PHE A 93 6.85 -4.59 -8.68
CA PHE A 93 6.56 -3.73 -7.54
C PHE A 93 7.65 -2.67 -7.38
N GLU A 94 7.37 -1.68 -6.57
CA GLU A 94 8.34 -0.70 -6.08
C GLU A 94 8.35 -0.74 -4.55
N LEU A 95 9.53 -0.59 -3.95
CA LEU A 95 9.60 -0.38 -2.51
C LEU A 95 9.10 1.02 -2.19
N LEU A 96 8.22 1.11 -1.20
CA LEU A 96 7.81 2.40 -0.66
C LEU A 96 8.87 2.87 0.32
#